data_AF-A0A941CUR9-F1
#
_entry.id   AF-A0A941CUR9-F1
#
_cell.length_a   1.000
_cell.length_b   1.000
_cell.length_c   1.000
_cell.angle_alpha   90.00
_cell.angle_beta   90.00
_cell.angle_gamma   90.00
#
_symmetry.space_group_name_H-M   'P 1'
#
loop_
_entity.id
_entity.type
_entity.pdbx_description
1 polymer ?
#
loop_
_entity_poly.entity_id
_entity_poly.type
_entity_poly.pdbx_seq_one_letter_code
_entity_poly.pdbx_strand_id
1 'polypeptide(L)'
;MQNESNEAYRYGSFYRVETMQDGKWYMVNYPENTFEKFPYFNDMGYTLDPKEMVTQQFSIETYGLYLPAGNYRLTKTFLSPFSAGNEITLSVPFEVIGEN
;
A
#
# COMPACT_ATOMS: atom_id res chain seq x y z
N MET A 1 8.11 8.27 0.69
CA MET A 1 7.92 7.79 2.07
C MET A 1 9.23 8.06 2.80
N GLN A 2 9.18 8.71 3.96
CA GLN A 2 10.40 9.10 4.70
C GLN A 2 10.31 8.58 6.13
N ASN A 3 11.38 7.95 6.60
CA ASN A 3 11.50 7.52 7.99
C ASN A 3 12.19 8.60 8.81
N GLU A 4 11.40 9.42 9.51
CA GLU A 4 11.94 10.48 10.37
C GLU A 4 12.41 9.96 11.74
N SER A 5 12.20 8.69 12.04
CA SER A 5 12.58 8.09 13.33
C SER A 5 14.07 7.72 13.38
N ASN A 6 14.48 7.11 14.49
CA ASN A 6 15.81 6.52 14.66
C ASN A 6 15.78 4.98 14.59
N GLU A 7 14.65 4.39 14.24
CA GLU A 7 14.45 2.94 14.12
C GLU A 7 14.27 2.54 12.65
N ALA A 8 14.68 1.33 12.29
CA ALA A 8 14.41 0.77 10.97
C ALA A 8 13.02 0.13 10.92
N TYR A 9 12.35 0.19 9.77
CA TYR A 9 11.06 -0.48 9.55
C TYR A 9 11.15 -1.47 8.39
N ARG A 10 10.44 -2.59 8.51
CA ARG A 10 10.28 -3.54 7.40
C ARG A 10 9.01 -3.25 6.62
N TYR A 11 9.06 -3.42 5.31
CA TYR A 11 7.90 -3.28 4.45
C TYR A 11 8.05 -4.17 3.22
N GLY A 12 6.93 -4.41 2.55
CA GLY A 12 6.85 -5.15 1.30
C GLY A 12 6.75 -4.24 0.09
N SER A 13 6.69 -4.83 -1.10
CA SER A 13 6.29 -4.12 -2.32
C SER A 13 4.76 -3.99 -2.41
N PHE A 14 4.01 -4.83 -1.70
CA PHE A 14 2.56 -4.81 -1.65
C PHE A 14 2.00 -3.46 -1.20
N TYR A 15 0.93 -3.04 -1.84
CA TYR A 15 0.10 -1.91 -1.44
C TYR A 15 -1.33 -2.38 -1.36
N ARG A 16 -2.07 -1.91 -0.36
CA ARG A 16 -3.53 -2.08 -0.29
C ARG A 16 -4.20 -0.90 -0.98
N VAL A 17 -5.09 -1.17 -1.94
CA VAL A 17 -6.07 -0.18 -2.37
C VAL A 17 -7.34 -0.38 -1.55
N GLU A 18 -7.87 0.71 -1.02
CA GLU A 18 -9.09 0.69 -0.22
C GLU A 18 -10.09 1.70 -0.77
N THR A 19 -11.38 1.37 -0.73
CA THR A 19 -12.50 2.20 -1.20
C THR A 19 -13.38 2.66 -0.04
N MET A 20 -13.88 3.89 -0.10
CA MET A 20 -14.81 4.43 0.89
C MET A 20 -16.24 4.04 0.54
N GLN A 21 -16.91 3.30 1.43
CA GLN A 21 -18.34 2.95 1.33
C GLN A 21 -18.99 3.16 2.69
N ASP A 22 -20.12 3.88 2.74
CA ASP A 22 -20.88 4.15 3.97
C ASP A 22 -20.02 4.69 5.14
N GLY A 23 -19.06 5.57 4.82
CA GLY A 23 -18.15 6.16 5.82
C GLY A 23 -17.07 5.21 6.35
N LYS A 24 -16.89 4.03 5.74
CA LYS A 24 -15.88 3.04 6.10
C LYS A 24 -14.99 2.69 4.92
N TRP A 25 -13.74 2.32 5.22
CA TRP A 25 -12.77 1.86 4.23
C TRP A 25 -12.81 0.34 4.10
N TYR A 26 -12.92 -0.15 2.86
CA TYR A 26 -12.90 -1.57 2.53
C TYR A 26 -11.78 -1.86 1.53
N MET A 27 -11.11 -3.01 1.68
CA MET A 27 -10.07 -3.44 0.75
C MET A 27 -10.68 -3.74 -0.62
N VAL A 28 -10.04 -3.26 -1.68
CA VAL A 28 -10.33 -3.66 -3.06
C VAL A 28 -9.69 -5.01 -3.31
N ASN A 29 -10.47 -5.95 -3.85
CA ASN A 29 -9.97 -7.27 -4.19
C ASN A 29 -9.04 -7.20 -5.41
N TYR A 30 -7.86 -7.81 -5.26
CA TYR A 30 -6.93 -8.00 -6.36
C TYR A 30 -7.34 -9.26 -7.15
N PRO A 31 -7.18 -9.27 -8.49
CA PRO A 31 -7.33 -10.48 -9.27
C PRO A 31 -6.43 -11.60 -8.72
N GLU A 32 -6.93 -12.85 -8.69
CA GLU A 32 -6.19 -13.98 -8.11
C GLU A 32 -4.81 -14.18 -8.77
N ASN A 33 -4.73 -13.96 -10.08
CA ASN A 33 -3.49 -14.10 -10.85
C ASN A 33 -2.49 -12.97 -10.64
N THR A 34 -2.83 -11.89 -9.90
CA THR A 34 -1.91 -10.77 -9.68
C THR A 34 -0.70 -11.23 -8.86
N PHE A 35 -0.89 -12.04 -7.83
CA PHE A 35 0.22 -12.54 -7.00
C PHE A 35 1.08 -13.59 -7.72
N GLU A 36 0.50 -14.34 -8.66
CA GLU A 36 1.26 -15.27 -9.52
C GLU A 36 2.13 -14.51 -10.53
N LYS A 37 1.59 -13.45 -11.13
CA LYS A 37 2.30 -12.61 -12.11
C LYS A 37 3.38 -11.74 -11.45
N PHE A 38 3.17 -11.36 -10.19
CA PHE A 38 4.09 -10.53 -9.43
C PHE A 38 4.49 -11.24 -8.13
N PRO A 39 5.34 -12.28 -8.19
CA PRO A 39 5.71 -13.09 -7.02
C PRO A 39 6.49 -12.28 -5.96
N TYR A 40 7.06 -11.15 -6.36
CA TYR A 40 7.72 -10.21 -5.46
C TYR A 40 6.75 -9.21 -4.83
N PHE A 41 5.45 -9.22 -5.19
CA PHE A 41 4.39 -8.37 -4.64
C PHE A 41 3.87 -8.92 -3.31
N ASN A 42 4.70 -8.76 -2.28
CA ASN A 42 4.50 -9.34 -0.95
C ASN A 42 4.56 -8.25 0.12
N ASP A 43 4.22 -8.63 1.36
CA ASP A 43 4.15 -7.71 2.51
C ASP A 43 5.50 -7.47 3.21
N MET A 44 6.55 -8.20 2.83
CA MET A 44 7.87 -8.10 3.47
C MET A 44 8.99 -8.36 2.47
N GLY A 45 10.11 -7.65 2.62
CA GLY A 45 11.31 -7.89 1.81
C GLY A 45 12.26 -6.70 1.73
N TYR A 46 11.78 -5.53 2.14
CA TYR A 46 12.55 -4.30 2.18
C TYR A 46 12.67 -3.78 3.61
N THR A 47 13.73 -3.00 3.84
CA THR A 47 13.95 -2.24 5.07
C THR A 47 13.98 -0.76 4.69
N LEU A 48 13.35 0.07 5.50
CA LEU A 48 13.42 1.53 5.45
C LEU A 48 14.23 1.98 6.66
N ASP A 49 15.49 2.29 6.43
CA ASP A 49 16.45 2.62 7.46
C ASP A 49 16.15 3.98 8.12
N PRO A 50 16.69 4.26 9.31
CA PRO A 50 16.55 5.56 9.95
C PRO A 50 16.96 6.70 9.02
N LYS A 51 16.13 7.74 8.94
CA LYS A 51 16.33 8.93 8.09
C LYS A 51 16.31 8.66 6.58
N GLU A 52 16.05 7.43 6.16
CA GLU A 52 15.95 7.08 4.75
C GLU A 52 14.66 7.62 4.12
N MET A 53 14.76 7.98 2.85
CA MET A 53 13.62 8.28 2.00
C MET A 53 13.58 7.31 0.81
N VAL A 54 12.41 6.74 0.58
CA VAL A 54 12.14 5.88 -0.58
C VAL A 54 10.93 6.38 -1.36
N THR A 55 11.01 6.24 -2.68
CA THR A 55 9.89 6.45 -3.59
C THR A 55 9.54 5.13 -4.24
N GLN A 56 8.26 4.77 -4.24
CA GLN A 56 7.74 3.61 -4.94
C GLN A 56 6.64 4.09 -5.89
N GLN A 57 6.57 3.46 -7.06
CA GLN A 57 5.51 3.70 -8.03
C GLN A 57 4.45 2.61 -7.91
N PHE A 58 3.19 3.02 -7.95
CA PHE A 58 2.04 2.13 -7.96
C PHE A 58 1.23 2.41 -9.23
N SER A 59 0.78 1.35 -9.90
CA SER A 59 -0.04 1.44 -11.10
C SER A 59 -1.24 0.51 -10.97
N ILE A 60 -2.43 1.09 -11.05
CA ILE A 60 -3.71 0.38 -10.99
C ILE A 60 -3.76 -0.67 -12.13
N GLU A 61 -3.41 -0.24 -13.35
CA GLU A 61 -3.44 -1.07 -14.55
C GLU A 61 -2.45 -2.22 -14.50
N THR A 62 -1.23 -1.97 -14.00
CA THR A 62 -0.19 -3.00 -13.90
C THR A 62 -0.65 -4.17 -13.04
N TYR A 63 -1.43 -3.91 -11.99
CA TYR A 63 -1.96 -4.94 -11.09
C TYR A 63 -3.32 -5.49 -11.51
N GLY A 64 -3.82 -5.11 -12.70
CA GLY A 64 -5.09 -5.57 -13.24
C GLY A 64 -6.31 -5.11 -12.44
N LEU A 65 -6.16 -4.05 -11.65
CA LEU A 65 -7.25 -3.48 -10.87
C LEU A 65 -8.14 -2.64 -11.79
N TYR A 66 -9.45 -2.75 -11.58
CA TYR A 66 -10.44 -1.83 -12.15
C TYR A 66 -11.12 -1.09 -11.01
N LEU A 67 -10.98 0.23 -10.99
CA LEU A 67 -11.57 1.10 -9.97
C LEU A 67 -12.69 1.92 -10.61
N PRO A 68 -13.97 1.68 -10.27
CA PRO A 68 -15.07 2.58 -10.62
C PRO A 68 -14.85 3.98 -10.02
N ALA A 69 -15.60 4.97 -10.51
CA ALA A 69 -15.58 6.31 -9.94
C ALA A 69 -15.86 6.29 -8.43
N GLY A 70 -15.08 7.03 -7.65
CA GLY A 70 -15.22 7.06 -6.19
C GLY A 70 -13.97 7.49 -5.44
N ASN A 71 -14.05 7.41 -4.11
CA ASN A 71 -12.98 7.77 -3.20
C ASN A 71 -12.18 6.54 -2.77
N TYR A 72 -10.86 6.62 -2.93
CA TYR A 72 -9.93 5.56 -2.63
C TYR A 72 -8.79 6.07 -1.75
N ARG A 73 -8.03 5.11 -1.19
CA ARG A 73 -6.72 5.40 -0.62
C ARG A 73 -5.74 4.28 -0.94
N LEU A 74 -4.50 4.66 -1.15
CA LEU A 74 -3.38 3.75 -1.26
C LEU A 74 -2.74 3.61 0.13
N THR A 75 -2.70 2.40 0.64
CA THR A 75 -2.28 2.08 2.00
C THR A 75 -1.03 1.21 1.98
N LYS A 76 -0.04 1.56 2.82
CA LYS A 76 1.21 0.83 3.02
C LYS A 76 1.40 0.53 4.51
N THR A 77 1.77 -0.72 4.81
CA THR A 77 2.08 -1.16 6.17
C THR A 77 3.59 -1.25 6.34
N PHE A 78 4.07 -0.79 7.50
CA PHE A 78 5.44 -0.87 7.97
C PHE A 78 5.45 -1.58 9.32
N LEU A 79 6.41 -2.48 9.51
CA LEU A 79 6.55 -3.26 10.74
C LEU A 79 7.81 -2.84 11.49
N SER A 80 7.69 -2.50 12.77
CA SER A 80 8.86 -2.30 13.62
C SER A 80 9.45 -3.67 14.00
N PRO A 81 10.75 -3.92 13.80
CA PRO A 81 11.40 -5.15 14.24
C PRO A 81 11.67 -5.17 15.75
N PHE A 82 11.61 -4.02 16.43
CA PHE A 82 11.98 -3.87 17.85
C PHE A 82 10.79 -3.91 18.81
N SER A 83 9.58 -3.70 18.28
CA SER A 83 8.36 -3.80 19.06
C SER A 83 7.44 -4.83 18.41
N ALA A 84 7.45 -6.03 18.98
CA ALA A 84 6.66 -7.15 18.47
C ALA A 84 5.18 -6.75 18.33
N GLY A 85 4.72 -6.60 17.09
CA GLY A 85 3.33 -6.32 16.76
C GLY A 85 2.97 -4.85 16.51
N ASN A 86 3.92 -3.91 16.54
CA ASN A 86 3.62 -2.53 16.15
C ASN A 86 3.65 -2.38 14.63
N GLU A 87 2.46 -2.14 14.07
CA GLU A 87 2.26 -1.79 12.66
C GLU A 87 2.05 -0.29 12.52
N ILE A 88 2.79 0.33 11.60
CA ILE A 88 2.53 1.70 11.16
C ILE A 88 1.90 1.62 9.78
N THR A 89 0.74 2.26 9.63
CA THR A 89 0.05 2.33 8.35
C THR A 89 0.09 3.76 7.82
N LEU A 90 0.59 3.92 6.59
CA LEU A 90 0.55 5.17 5.84
C LEU A 90 -0.51 5.04 4.75
N SER A 91 -1.45 5.98 4.69
CA SER A 91 -2.47 6.01 3.65
C SER A 91 -2.50 7.36 2.95
N VAL A 92 -2.57 7.35 1.62
CA VAL A 92 -2.73 8.55 0.79
C VAL A 92 -4.05 8.47 0.03
N PRO A 93 -5.00 9.40 0.25
CA PRO A 93 -6.27 9.39 -0.44
C PRO A 93 -6.13 9.85 -1.90
N PHE A 94 -6.99 9.33 -2.77
CA PHE A 94 -7.15 9.79 -4.15
C PHE A 94 -8.59 9.54 -4.62
N GLU A 95 -9.01 10.29 -5.64
CA GLU A 95 -10.32 10.15 -6.26
C GLU A 95 -10.16 9.59 -7.67
N VAL A 96 -11.03 8.65 -8.03
CA VAL A 96 -11.20 8.19 -9.41
C VAL A 96 -12.42 8.89 -9.97
N ILE A 97 -12.22 9.66 -11.03
CA ILE A 97 -13.30 10.35 -11.75
C ILE A 97 -13.68 9.47 -12.94
N GLY A 98 -14.97 9.19 -13.11
CA GLY A 98 -15.44 8.44 -14.28
C GLY A 98 -15.27 9.27 -15.56
N GLU A 99 -15.02 8.60 -16.68
CA GLU A 99 -15.21 9.24 -17.99
C GLU A 99 -16.71 9.45 -18.22
N ASN A 100 -17.12 10.70 -18.49
CA ASN A 100 -18.48 11.06 -18.89
C ASN A 100 -18.77 10.66 -20.33
#